data_AF-A0A316IFK3-F1
#
_entry.id   AF-A0A316IFK3-F1
#
_cell.length_a   1.000
_cell.length_b   1.000
_cell.length_c   1.000
_cell.angle_alpha   90.00
_cell.angle_beta   90.00
_cell.angle_gamma   90.00
#
_symmetry.space_group_name_H-M   'P 1'
#
loop_
_entity.id
_entity.type
_entity.pdbx_description
1 polymer ?
#
loop_
_entity_poly.entity_id
_entity_poly.type
_entity_poly.pdbx_seq_one_letter_code
_entity_poly.pdbx_strand_id
1 'polypeptide(L)'
;MKWLRAGVAVAALLIVVVAAGGSSPVTLVNRLDDRPPGEYRAPALEVPLPQELPDVVVVPFTVYLLVLTGLVLFGLVGIILAIEVPRWRRRRGVRGVEVEDFEAGTSAPVIQRVEKALQEFTSHPQRPPRDAVIAAWLALEEAEPRKPHQTPTEFTEKLGVDATVLRNLYQRARFGREEVTAEQAEAAQQELGRIIRELA
;
A
#
# COMPACT_ATOMS: atom_id res chain seq x y z
N MET A 1 15.51 -10.48 -13.42
CA MET A 1 14.14 -10.86 -13.86
C MET A 1 13.03 -9.90 -13.39
N LYS A 2 13.06 -9.33 -12.18
CA LYS A 2 12.00 -8.41 -11.70
C LYS A 2 11.89 -7.10 -12.52
N TRP A 3 13.02 -6.57 -13.00
CA TRP A 3 13.09 -5.38 -13.87
C TRP A 3 12.48 -5.60 -15.26
N LEU A 4 12.61 -6.80 -15.82
CA LEU A 4 11.96 -7.19 -17.09
C LEU A 4 10.43 -7.24 -16.92
N ARG A 5 9.93 -7.76 -15.81
CA ARG A 5 8.48 -7.79 -15.52
C ARG A 5 7.89 -6.39 -15.31
N ALA A 6 8.63 -5.50 -14.65
CA ALA A 6 8.23 -4.10 -14.50
C ALA A 6 8.21 -3.38 -15.86
N GLY A 7 9.22 -3.59 -16.70
CA GLY A 7 9.25 -3.04 -18.06
C GLY A 7 8.06 -3.52 -18.91
N VAL A 8 7.72 -4.80 -18.83
CA VAL A 8 6.56 -5.39 -19.53
C VAL A 8 5.25 -4.81 -19.02
N ALA A 9 5.09 -4.62 -17.70
CA ALA A 9 3.87 -4.04 -17.14
C ALA A 9 3.67 -2.58 -17.57
N VAL A 10 4.74 -1.79 -17.62
CA VAL A 10 4.69 -0.40 -18.08
C VAL A 10 4.38 -0.34 -19.58
N ALA A 11 5.02 -1.19 -20.38
CA ALA A 11 4.73 -1.27 -21.82
C ALA A 11 3.27 -1.67 -22.09
N ALA A 12 2.74 -2.66 -21.36
CA ALA A 12 1.34 -3.07 -21.46
C ALA A 12 0.38 -1.94 -21.07
N LEU A 13 0.68 -1.20 -20.01
CA LEU A 13 -0.14 -0.09 -19.56
C LEU A 13 -0.15 1.07 -20.56
N LEU A 14 1.00 1.38 -21.16
CA LEU A 14 1.09 2.39 -22.23
C LEU A 14 0.28 1.97 -23.47
N ILE A 15 0.30 0.69 -23.85
CA ILE A 15 -0.52 0.18 -24.96
C ILE A 15 -2.01 0.31 -24.64
N VAL A 16 -2.44 0.01 -23.42
CA VAL A 16 -3.85 0.16 -23.00
C VAL A 16 -4.28 1.62 -23.02
N VAL A 17 -3.42 2.55 -22.57
CA VAL A 17 -3.73 3.99 -22.58
C VAL A 17 -3.84 4.51 -24.02
N VAL A 18 -2.95 4.08 -24.91
CA VAL A 18 -3.02 4.43 -26.35
C VAL A 18 -4.27 3.82 -26.99
N ALA A 19 -4.62 2.58 -26.66
CA ALA A 19 -5.82 1.91 -27.15
C ALA A 19 -7.13 2.52 -26.62
N ALA A 20 -7.11 3.07 -25.39
CA ALA A 20 -8.25 3.77 -24.80
C ALA A 20 -8.46 5.18 -25.36
N GLY A 21 -7.53 5.69 -26.18
CA GLY A 21 -7.48 7.06 -26.67
C GLY A 21 -8.49 7.44 -27.76
N GLY A 22 -9.43 6.58 -28.17
CA GLY A 22 -10.36 6.98 -29.22
C GLY A 22 -11.43 5.98 -29.59
N SER A 23 -12.58 6.06 -28.92
CA SER A 23 -13.92 6.01 -29.55
C SER A 23 -14.97 5.99 -28.44
N SER A 24 -15.61 7.13 -28.18
CA SER A 24 -16.84 7.14 -27.38
C SER A 24 -17.95 6.46 -28.21
N PRO A 25 -18.61 5.39 -27.73
CA PRO A 25 -19.70 4.74 -28.45
C PRO A 25 -21.02 5.52 -28.38
N VAL A 26 -21.03 6.69 -27.72
CA VAL A 26 -22.25 7.43 -27.44
C VAL A 26 -22.57 8.36 -28.60
N THR A 27 -23.56 7.98 -29.41
CA THR A 27 -24.22 8.90 -30.33
C THR A 27 -25.13 9.84 -29.55
N LEU A 28 -24.73 11.11 -29.42
CA LEU A 28 -25.61 12.13 -28.85
C LEU A 28 -26.70 12.47 -29.87
N VAL A 29 -27.88 11.86 -29.70
CA VAL A 29 -29.09 12.23 -30.43
C VAL A 29 -29.86 13.29 -29.64
N ASN A 30 -30.20 14.40 -30.30
CA ASN A 30 -30.96 15.49 -29.70
C ASN A 30 -32.44 15.07 -29.57
N ARG A 31 -32.91 14.83 -28.34
CA ARG A 31 -34.21 14.21 -28.00
C ARG A 31 -35.44 15.15 -28.12
N LEU A 32 -35.31 16.32 -28.73
CA LEU A 32 -36.38 17.33 -28.79
C LEU A 32 -37.27 17.26 -30.06
N ASP A 33 -37.12 16.25 -30.92
CA ASP A 33 -37.85 16.16 -32.20
C ASP A 33 -38.52 14.77 -32.33
N ASP A 34 -39.85 14.71 -32.24
CA ASP A 34 -40.69 13.48 -32.31
C ASP A 34 -41.06 13.08 -33.76
N ARG A 35 -40.34 13.59 -34.77
CA ARG A 35 -40.53 13.18 -36.16
C ARG A 35 -39.85 11.82 -36.42
N PRO A 36 -40.43 10.92 -37.23
CA PRO A 36 -39.69 9.76 -37.73
C PRO A 36 -38.41 10.28 -38.40
N PRO A 37 -37.25 9.60 -38.23
CA PRO A 37 -36.00 10.08 -38.79
C PRO A 37 -36.18 10.23 -40.29
N GLY A 38 -36.20 11.48 -40.79
CA GLY A 38 -36.06 11.71 -42.21
C GLY A 38 -34.74 11.09 -42.64
N GLU A 39 -34.70 10.46 -43.82
CA GLU A 39 -33.43 10.03 -44.41
C GLU A 39 -32.46 11.21 -44.34
N TYR A 40 -31.49 11.09 -43.44
CA TYR A 40 -30.50 12.12 -43.19
C TYR A 40 -29.56 12.11 -44.39
N ARG A 41 -29.98 12.74 -45.49
CA ARG A 41 -29.07 13.11 -46.56
C ARG A 41 -28.28 14.29 -46.04
N ALA A 42 -27.18 13.99 -45.35
CA ALA A 42 -26.21 14.99 -44.99
C ALA A 42 -25.92 15.80 -46.28
N PRO A 43 -26.09 17.14 -46.29
CA PRO A 43 -25.52 17.91 -47.37
C PRO A 43 -24.05 17.52 -47.43
N ALA A 44 -23.59 17.08 -48.60
CA ALA A 44 -22.17 16.92 -48.87
C ALA A 44 -21.57 18.32 -48.84
N LEU A 45 -21.41 18.86 -47.64
CA LEU A 45 -20.58 20.00 -47.36
C LEU A 45 -19.17 19.43 -47.54
N GLU A 46 -18.68 19.51 -48.78
CA GLU A 46 -17.28 19.38 -49.12
C GLU A 46 -16.56 20.57 -48.47
N VAL A 47 -16.45 20.53 -47.14
CA VAL A 47 -15.49 21.36 -46.42
C VAL A 47 -14.14 20.76 -46.78
N PRO A 48 -13.27 21.47 -47.53
CA PRO A 48 -11.92 21.00 -47.74
C PRO A 48 -11.25 20.98 -46.36
N LEU A 49 -11.20 19.80 -45.76
CA LEU A 49 -10.39 19.57 -44.56
C LEU A 49 -8.94 19.81 -45.01
N PRO A 50 -8.22 20.78 -44.42
CA PRO A 50 -6.80 20.93 -44.70
C PRO A 50 -6.14 19.60 -44.36
N GLN A 51 -5.59 18.91 -45.37
CA GLN A 51 -4.87 17.65 -45.17
C GLN A 51 -3.61 17.86 -44.32
N GLU A 52 -3.11 19.09 -44.26
CA GLU A 52 -2.01 19.49 -43.41
C GLU A 52 -2.43 20.65 -42.50
N LEU A 53 -2.24 20.48 -41.20
CA LEU A 53 -2.35 21.56 -40.24
C LEU A 53 -1.22 22.56 -40.53
N PRO A 54 -1.48 23.88 -40.56
CA PRO A 54 -0.43 24.85 -40.80
C PRO A 54 0.67 24.71 -39.75
N ASP A 55 1.94 24.75 -40.18
CA ASP A 55 3.14 24.60 -39.31
C ASP A 55 3.09 25.49 -38.05
N VAL A 56 2.42 26.63 -38.15
CA VAL A 56 2.17 27.58 -37.06
C VAL A 56 1.43 26.95 -35.86
N VAL A 57 0.63 25.90 -36.07
CA VAL A 57 -0.10 25.17 -35.01
C VAL A 57 0.61 23.86 -34.66
N VAL A 58 1.28 23.22 -35.62
CA VAL A 58 1.99 21.94 -35.42
C VAL A 58 3.19 22.12 -34.49
N VAL A 59 3.97 23.18 -34.67
CA VAL A 59 5.18 23.46 -33.87
C VAL A 59 4.86 23.71 -32.38
N PRO A 60 3.93 24.62 -31.99
CA PRO A 60 3.62 24.82 -30.57
C PRO A 60 2.95 23.60 -29.93
N PHE A 61 2.15 22.84 -30.69
CA PHE A 61 1.51 21.62 -30.20
C PHE A 61 2.52 20.50 -29.96
N THR A 62 3.47 20.30 -30.86
CA THR A 62 4.56 19.31 -30.68
C THR A 62 5.49 19.69 -29.53
N VAL A 63 5.82 20.99 -29.37
CA VAL A 63 6.59 21.49 -28.22
C VAL A 63 5.82 21.26 -26.91
N TYR A 64 4.52 21.55 -26.87
CA TYR A 64 3.67 21.30 -25.71
C TYR A 64 3.64 19.81 -25.34
N LEU A 65 3.47 18.92 -26.32
CA LEU A 65 3.50 17.48 -26.09
C LEU A 65 4.88 17.02 -25.59
N LEU A 66 5.98 17.51 -26.15
CA LEU A 66 7.33 17.21 -25.68
C LEU A 66 7.55 17.63 -24.23
N VAL A 67 7.10 18.82 -23.85
CA VAL A 67 7.18 19.31 -22.47
C VAL A 67 6.32 18.46 -21.54
N LEU A 68 5.09 18.13 -21.94
CA LEU A 68 4.20 17.28 -21.15
C LEU A 68 4.78 15.87 -20.97
N THR A 69 5.27 15.26 -22.05
CA THR A 69 5.95 13.96 -22.00
C THR A 69 7.20 14.03 -21.12
N GLY A 70 8.01 15.09 -21.24
CA GLY A 70 9.18 15.31 -20.40
C GLY A 70 8.82 15.43 -18.92
N LEU A 71 7.76 16.16 -18.59
CA LEU A 71 7.26 16.31 -17.21
C LEU A 71 6.76 14.98 -16.64
N VAL A 72 6.01 14.22 -17.43
CA VAL A 72 5.51 12.89 -17.02
C VAL A 72 6.67 11.94 -16.80
N LEU A 73 7.65 11.88 -17.72
CA LEU A 73 8.84 11.05 -17.56
C LEU A 73 9.67 11.47 -16.35
N PHE A 74 9.89 12.78 -16.14
CA PHE A 74 10.61 13.29 -14.99
C PHE A 74 9.90 12.95 -13.67
N GLY A 75 8.58 13.13 -13.62
CA GLY A 75 7.75 12.73 -12.49
C GLY A 75 7.82 11.23 -12.22
N LEU A 76 7.76 10.40 -13.27
CA LEU A 76 7.87 8.94 -13.15
C LEU A 76 9.25 8.52 -12.62
N VAL A 77 10.33 9.10 -13.16
CA VAL A 77 11.70 8.87 -12.69
C VAL A 77 11.87 9.33 -11.24
N GLY A 78 11.31 10.49 -10.89
CA GLY A 78 11.28 11.01 -9.52
C GLY A 78 10.54 10.11 -8.55
N ILE A 79 9.38 9.56 -8.93
CA ILE A 79 8.59 8.62 -8.12
C ILE A 79 9.34 7.29 -7.97
N ILE A 80 9.90 6.77 -9.06
CA ILE A 80 10.72 5.55 -9.02
C ILE A 80 11.90 5.76 -8.08
N LEU A 81 12.66 6.85 -8.23
CA LEU A 81 13.77 7.18 -7.33
C LEU A 81 13.30 7.40 -5.89
N ALA A 82 12.18 8.08 -5.64
CA ALA A 82 11.65 8.31 -4.30
C ALA A 82 11.20 7.01 -3.62
N ILE A 83 10.83 5.99 -4.38
CA ILE A 83 10.50 4.65 -3.87
C ILE A 83 11.76 3.78 -3.72
N GLU A 84 12.70 3.88 -4.66
CA GLU A 84 13.93 3.07 -4.71
C GLU A 84 14.97 3.56 -3.69
N VAL A 85 15.13 4.86 -3.48
CA VAL A 85 16.11 5.48 -2.58
C VAL A 85 15.89 5.08 -1.10
N PRO A 86 14.68 5.11 -0.52
CA PRO A 86 14.47 4.60 0.83
C PRO A 86 14.64 3.08 0.89
N ARG A 87 14.29 2.34 -0.18
CA ARG A 87 14.56 0.90 -0.27
C ARG A 87 16.05 0.59 -0.34
N TRP A 88 16.85 1.42 -1.01
CA TRP A 88 18.29 1.25 -1.17
C TRP A 88 19.07 1.71 0.06
N ARG A 89 18.62 2.77 0.75
CA ARG A 89 19.12 3.13 2.09
C ARG A 89 18.83 2.03 3.12
N ARG A 90 17.66 1.38 3.06
CA ARG A 90 17.36 0.21 3.91
C ARG A 90 18.23 -1.02 3.57
N ARG A 91 18.63 -1.20 2.30
CA ARG A 91 19.51 -2.31 1.86
C ARG A 91 21.01 -2.06 2.07
N ARG A 92 21.47 -0.80 2.10
CA ARG A 92 22.86 -0.48 2.49
C ARG A 92 23.09 -0.49 4.00
N GLY A 93 22.02 -0.57 4.80
CA GLY A 93 22.09 -0.75 6.25
C GLY A 93 22.25 -2.18 6.71
N VAL A 94 21.85 -3.19 5.95
CA VAL A 94 22.04 -4.61 6.32
C VAL A 94 22.20 -5.45 5.06
N ARG A 95 23.42 -5.96 4.87
CA ARG A 95 23.73 -6.98 3.89
C ARG A 95 23.25 -8.33 4.43
N GLY A 96 22.33 -8.96 3.70
CA GLY A 96 21.99 -10.37 3.87
C GLY A 96 20.49 -10.62 4.07
N VAL A 97 19.85 -11.20 3.05
CA VAL A 97 19.32 -12.57 3.08
C VAL A 97 18.35 -12.72 1.91
N GLU A 98 18.75 -13.57 0.97
CA GLU A 98 17.93 -14.15 -0.07
C GLU A 98 16.89 -15.05 0.59
N VAL A 99 15.65 -14.97 0.10
CA VAL A 99 14.55 -15.78 0.59
C VAL A 99 14.71 -17.17 0.00
N GLU A 100 15.21 -18.09 0.80
CA GLU A 100 15.00 -19.53 0.65
C GLU A 100 14.86 -20.11 2.06
N ASP A 101 13.73 -20.79 2.23
CA ASP A 101 13.34 -21.69 3.31
C ASP A 101 13.21 -21.19 4.76
N PHE A 102 12.19 -21.76 5.37
CA PHE A 102 11.74 -21.61 6.75
C PHE A 102 12.87 -21.96 7.71
N GLU A 103 13.51 -21.01 8.40
CA GLU A 103 14.44 -21.35 9.49
C GLU A 103 14.83 -20.12 10.35
N ALA A 104 14.37 -20.12 11.62
CA ALA A 104 14.99 -19.62 12.87
C ALA A 104 15.76 -18.28 12.97
N GLY A 105 16.08 -17.56 11.89
CA GLY A 105 16.91 -16.34 11.90
C GLY A 105 16.13 -15.03 12.01
N THR A 106 14.82 -15.03 11.74
CA THR A 106 13.96 -13.83 11.84
C THR A 106 13.48 -13.57 13.27
N SER A 107 13.52 -14.56 14.16
CA SER A 107 13.11 -14.40 15.55
C SER A 107 14.01 -13.45 16.33
N ALA A 108 15.33 -13.47 16.13
CA ALA A 108 16.27 -12.60 16.85
C ALA A 108 15.96 -11.09 16.70
N PRO A 109 15.72 -10.54 15.49
CA PRO A 109 15.32 -9.13 15.35
C PRO A 109 13.88 -8.85 15.81
N VAL A 110 13.00 -9.86 15.85
CA VAL A 110 11.63 -9.75 16.41
C VAL A 110 11.72 -9.63 17.93
N ILE A 111 12.44 -10.55 18.58
CA ILE A 111 12.69 -10.59 20.03
C ILE A 111 13.29 -9.27 20.53
N GLN A 112 14.33 -8.75 19.88
CA GLN A 112 14.94 -7.48 20.28
C GLN A 112 13.97 -6.30 20.20
N ARG A 113 13.04 -6.29 19.24
CA ARG A 113 12.01 -5.22 19.13
C ARG A 113 10.95 -5.36 20.19
N VAL A 114 10.46 -6.57 20.46
CA VAL A 114 9.49 -6.80 21.54
C VAL A 114 10.10 -6.53 22.91
N GLU A 115 11.36 -6.92 23.15
CA GLU A 115 12.08 -6.68 24.39
C GLU A 115 12.31 -5.18 24.63
N LYS A 116 12.68 -4.42 23.59
CA LYS A 116 12.78 -2.96 23.66
C LYS A 116 11.42 -2.32 24.00
N ALA A 117 10.35 -2.78 23.39
CA ALA A 117 9.00 -2.27 23.66
C ALA A 117 8.52 -2.64 25.08
N LEU A 118 8.87 -3.83 25.57
CA LEU A 118 8.64 -4.26 26.96
C LEU A 118 9.45 -3.39 27.94
N GLN A 119 10.69 -3.05 27.61
CA GLN A 119 11.53 -2.18 28.43
C GLN A 119 10.95 -0.74 28.49
N GLU A 120 10.46 -0.22 27.37
CA GLU A 120 9.81 1.09 27.30
C GLU A 120 8.43 1.12 27.98
N PHE A 121 7.73 -0.01 28.00
CA PHE A 121 6.54 -0.21 28.83
C PHE A 121 6.89 -0.12 30.33
N THR A 122 7.96 -0.80 30.74
CA THR A 122 8.38 -0.87 32.16
C THR A 122 8.94 0.47 32.67
N SER A 123 9.49 1.30 31.80
CA SER A 123 10.03 2.62 32.16
C SER A 123 8.97 3.69 32.42
N HIS A 124 7.69 3.43 32.12
CA HIS A 124 6.59 4.39 32.29
C HIS A 124 5.50 3.87 33.24
N PRO A 125 5.78 3.76 34.56
CA PRO A 125 4.87 3.15 35.53
C PRO A 125 3.56 3.91 35.76
N GLN A 126 3.42 5.14 35.26
CA GLN A 126 2.19 5.95 35.39
C GLN A 126 1.22 5.81 34.20
N ARG A 127 1.50 4.93 33.22
CA ARG A 127 0.59 4.72 32.09
C ARG A 127 -0.73 4.08 32.55
N PRO A 128 -1.90 4.51 32.04
CA PRO A 128 -3.17 3.83 32.33
C PRO A 128 -3.08 2.34 31.98
N PRO A 129 -3.60 1.42 32.84
CA PRO A 129 -3.45 -0.03 32.63
C PRO A 129 -3.97 -0.50 31.26
N ARG A 130 -5.05 0.13 30.78
CA ARG A 130 -5.64 -0.10 29.45
C ARG A 130 -4.65 0.16 28.31
N ASP A 131 -3.97 1.30 28.36
CA ASP A 131 -3.01 1.69 27.32
C ASP A 131 -1.77 0.82 27.36
N ALA A 132 -1.42 0.34 28.56
CA ALA A 132 -0.36 -0.62 28.77
C ALA A 132 -0.66 -1.92 27.98
N VAL A 133 -1.82 -2.53 28.18
CA VAL A 133 -2.23 -3.76 27.46
C VAL A 133 -2.24 -3.55 25.94
N ILE A 134 -2.72 -2.40 25.47
CA ILE A 134 -2.72 -2.07 24.03
C ILE A 134 -1.28 -1.95 23.50
N ALA A 135 -0.40 -1.28 24.24
CA ALA A 135 1.01 -1.14 23.85
C ALA A 135 1.72 -2.51 23.77
N ALA A 136 1.44 -3.43 24.70
CA ALA A 136 1.98 -4.78 24.67
C ALA A 136 1.56 -5.57 23.40
N TRP A 137 0.32 -5.43 22.97
CA TRP A 137 -0.15 -6.03 21.72
C TRP A 137 0.48 -5.37 20.48
N LEU A 138 0.57 -4.04 20.47
CA LEU A 138 1.18 -3.30 19.35
C LEU A 138 2.68 -3.60 19.21
N ALA A 139 3.39 -3.83 20.32
CA ALA A 139 4.78 -4.28 20.31
C ALA A 139 4.94 -5.62 19.57
N LEU A 140 3.97 -6.53 19.75
CA LEU A 140 3.94 -7.81 19.05
C LEU A 140 3.68 -7.63 17.54
N GLU A 141 2.73 -6.77 17.18
CA GLU A 141 2.43 -6.42 15.78
C GLU A 141 3.55 -5.62 15.09
N GLU A 142 4.35 -4.85 15.83
CA GLU A 142 5.52 -4.16 15.27
C GLU A 142 6.67 -5.14 14.99
N ALA A 143 6.83 -6.14 15.85
CA ALA A 143 7.85 -7.14 15.69
C ALA A 143 7.56 -8.06 14.49
N GLU A 144 6.31 -8.50 14.32
CA GLU A 144 5.82 -9.21 13.14
C GLU A 144 4.61 -8.48 12.54
N PRO A 145 4.76 -7.76 11.41
CA PRO A 145 3.70 -6.92 10.88
C PRO A 145 2.51 -7.74 10.39
N ARG A 146 1.35 -7.46 10.98
CA ARG A 146 0.06 -8.00 10.55
C ARG A 146 -0.36 -7.44 9.19
N LYS A 147 -0.93 -8.27 8.31
CA LYS A 147 -1.53 -7.78 7.06
C LYS A 147 -2.83 -7.00 7.35
N PRO A 148 -3.23 -6.03 6.50
CA PRO A 148 -4.44 -5.23 6.75
C PRO A 148 -5.73 -6.06 6.86
N HIS A 149 -5.83 -7.17 6.12
CA HIS A 149 -6.99 -8.09 6.14
C HIS A 149 -6.88 -9.19 7.18
N GLN A 150 -5.73 -9.34 7.84
CA GLN A 150 -5.49 -10.45 8.75
C GLN A 150 -6.14 -10.18 10.10
N THR A 151 -6.91 -11.14 10.58
CA THR A 151 -7.57 -11.03 11.89
C THR A 151 -6.57 -11.24 13.03
N PRO A 152 -6.85 -10.76 14.26
CA PRO A 152 -5.99 -11.03 15.41
C PRO A 152 -5.75 -12.54 15.67
N THR A 153 -6.73 -13.40 15.35
CA THR A 153 -6.60 -14.85 15.48
C THR A 153 -5.65 -15.43 14.44
N GLU A 154 -5.82 -15.05 13.17
CA GLU A 154 -4.91 -15.44 12.09
C GLU A 154 -3.48 -14.89 12.30
N PHE A 155 -3.35 -13.75 12.98
CA PHE A 155 -2.06 -13.19 13.35
C PHE A 155 -1.35 -14.09 14.37
N THR A 156 -2.05 -14.52 15.42
CA THR A 156 -1.48 -15.42 16.44
C THR A 156 -1.15 -16.81 15.89
N GLU A 157 -1.99 -17.34 15.00
CA GLU A 157 -1.71 -18.63 14.32
C GLU A 157 -0.44 -18.54 13.45
N LYS A 158 -0.26 -17.44 12.72
CA LYS A 158 0.95 -17.20 11.93
C LYS A 158 2.21 -17.10 12.81
N LEU A 159 2.07 -16.54 14.01
CA LEU A 159 3.18 -16.36 14.95
C LEU A 159 3.71 -17.70 15.49
N GLY A 160 2.92 -18.78 15.39
CA GLY A 160 3.32 -20.12 15.83
C GLY A 160 3.37 -20.30 17.35
N VAL A 161 2.83 -19.35 18.11
CA VAL A 161 2.82 -19.33 19.59
C VAL A 161 1.43 -19.00 20.11
N ASP A 162 1.07 -19.60 21.23
CA ASP A 162 -0.22 -19.34 21.87
C ASP A 162 -0.22 -17.97 22.54
N ALA A 163 -0.83 -16.99 21.88
CA ALA A 163 -1.03 -15.63 22.40
C ALA A 163 -2.50 -15.34 22.76
N THR A 164 -3.29 -16.38 23.06
CA THR A 164 -4.73 -16.25 23.34
C THR A 164 -5.04 -15.33 24.53
N VAL A 165 -4.27 -15.43 25.61
CA VAL A 165 -4.44 -14.61 26.82
C VAL A 165 -4.21 -13.13 26.50
N LEU A 166 -3.10 -12.81 25.83
CA LEU A 166 -2.77 -11.44 25.44
C LEU A 166 -3.80 -10.88 24.43
N ARG A 167 -4.26 -11.70 23.48
CA ARG A 167 -5.33 -11.33 22.53
C ARG A 167 -6.62 -10.98 23.26
N ASN A 168 -7.03 -11.77 24.24
CA ASN A 168 -8.26 -11.54 25.00
C ASN A 168 -8.17 -10.26 25.84
N LEU A 169 -7.03 -10.01 26.48
CA LEU A 169 -6.77 -8.78 27.22
C LEU A 169 -6.78 -7.56 26.30
N TYR A 170 -6.17 -7.66 25.11
CA TYR A 170 -6.21 -6.60 24.10
C TYR A 170 -7.63 -6.30 23.63
N GLN A 171 -8.43 -7.33 23.31
CA GLN A 171 -9.82 -7.13 22.89
C GLN A 171 -10.66 -6.46 23.98
N ARG A 172 -10.47 -6.87 25.24
CA ARG A 172 -11.13 -6.25 26.39
C ARG A 172 -10.68 -4.80 26.59
N ALA A 173 -9.38 -4.52 26.50
CA ALA A 173 -8.88 -3.16 26.60
C ALA A 173 -9.40 -2.28 25.45
N ARG A 174 -9.40 -2.77 24.21
CA ARG A 174 -9.78 -1.99 23.02
C ARG A 174 -11.29 -1.73 22.95
N PHE A 175 -12.09 -2.75 23.19
CA PHE A 175 -13.53 -2.75 22.90
C PHE A 175 -14.42 -2.95 24.14
N GLY A 176 -13.84 -3.37 25.26
CA GLY A 176 -14.56 -3.51 26.52
C GLY A 176 -14.96 -2.17 27.12
N ARG A 177 -16.06 -2.17 27.86
CA ARG A 177 -16.55 -1.02 28.64
C ARG A 177 -16.09 -1.05 30.10
N GLU A 178 -15.56 -2.19 30.55
CA GLU A 178 -15.03 -2.38 31.88
C GLU A 178 -13.63 -1.74 31.99
N GLU A 179 -13.32 -1.18 33.15
CA GLU A 179 -11.98 -0.67 33.43
C GLU A 179 -10.98 -1.83 33.49
N VAL A 180 -9.86 -1.67 32.79
CA VAL A 180 -8.74 -2.61 32.84
C VAL A 180 -7.95 -2.35 34.12
N THR A 181 -7.75 -3.37 34.94
CA THR A 181 -7.04 -3.25 36.21
C THR A 181 -5.51 -3.30 36.03
N ALA A 182 -4.77 -2.84 37.04
CA ALA A 182 -3.30 -2.96 37.05
C ALA A 182 -2.84 -4.43 36.98
N GLU A 183 -3.54 -5.34 37.66
CA GLU A 183 -3.27 -6.79 37.60
C GLU A 183 -3.40 -7.35 36.17
N GLN A 184 -4.36 -6.86 35.39
CA GLN A 184 -4.52 -7.26 33.98
C GLN A 184 -3.39 -6.72 33.09
N ALA A 185 -2.86 -5.54 33.41
CA ALA A 185 -1.69 -5.00 32.72
C ALA A 185 -0.42 -5.81 33.06
N GLU A 186 -0.24 -6.21 34.31
CA GLU A 186 0.85 -7.11 34.72
C GLU A 186 0.72 -8.48 34.06
N ALA A 187 -0.49 -9.05 33.99
CA ALA A 187 -0.74 -10.31 33.29
C ALA A 187 -0.39 -10.21 31.78
N ALA A 188 -0.75 -9.11 31.12
CA ALA A 188 -0.38 -8.87 29.73
C ALA A 188 1.14 -8.79 29.55
N GLN A 189 1.84 -8.16 30.50
CA GLN A 189 3.30 -8.07 30.49
C GLN A 189 3.96 -9.44 30.65
N GLN A 190 3.47 -10.26 31.59
CA GLN A 190 3.98 -11.62 31.84
C GLN A 190 3.76 -12.53 30.63
N GLU A 191 2.58 -12.46 30.00
CA GLU A 191 2.26 -13.20 28.79
C GLU A 191 3.12 -12.78 27.60
N LEU A 192 3.35 -11.48 27.43
CA LEU A 192 4.29 -11.00 26.40
C LEU A 192 5.70 -11.56 26.64
N GLY A 193 6.16 -11.58 27.90
CA GLY A 193 7.43 -12.21 28.27
C GLY A 193 7.48 -13.72 28.00
N ARG A 194 6.38 -14.44 28.20
CA ARG A 194 6.26 -15.87 27.84
C ARG A 194 6.36 -16.07 26.33
N ILE A 195 5.62 -15.29 25.56
CA ILE A 195 5.63 -15.33 24.09
C ILE A 195 7.03 -15.09 23.54
N ILE A 196 7.76 -14.10 24.09
CA ILE A 196 9.14 -13.82 23.68
C ILE A 196 10.05 -15.04 23.91
N ARG A 197 9.90 -15.73 25.05
CA ARG A 197 10.70 -16.93 25.36
C ARG A 197 10.38 -18.13 24.47
N GLU A 198 9.13 -18.26 24.04
CA GLU A 198 8.71 -19.33 23.12
C GLU A 198 9.13 -19.05 21.68
N LEU A 199 9.32 -17.77 21.32
CA LEU A 199 9.80 -17.36 20.01
C LEU A 199 11.34 -17.37 19.88
N ALA A 200 12.06 -17.44 20.99
CA ALA A 200 13.53 -17.45 21.08
C ALA A 200 14.13 -18.85 20.88
#